data_AF-A0A7X8Q0D0-F1
#
_entry.id   AF-A0A7X8Q0D0-F1
#
_cell.length_a   1.000
_cell.length_b   1.000
_cell.length_c   1.000
_cell.angle_alpha   90.00
_cell.angle_beta   90.00
_cell.angle_gamma   90.00
#
_symmetry.space_group_name_H-M   'P 1'
#
loop_
_entity.id
_entity.type
_entity.pdbx_description
1 polymer ?
#
loop_
_entity_poly.entity_id
_entity_poly.type
_entity_poly.pdbx_seq_one_letter_code
_entity_poly.pdbx_strand_id
1 'polypeptide(L)'
;MSFTDRIAKQNEMPDNSIIPPAFKQTEFASSYESRIGQTPADTNPTVGFKGIRGESLCILKPPPDTEIKQILDESGIDGIEYRNAVPNFLPTAKAQVEIDYMLGNDDSKLGSKARDENFAQADIKLAKQLNDSPKLAQQFGMKSGEIKAIDIKNYRKKNKLTWHEVNDCKTIQLVPSKINSTFGHLGGIGEINAGAFKTGGFACKA
;
A
#
# COMPACT_ATOMS: atom_id res chain seq x y z
N MET A 1 12.30 20.22 -16.14
CA MET A 1 10.91 20.08 -16.63
C MET A 1 10.01 20.96 -15.78
N SER A 2 9.22 21.81 -16.44
CA SER A 2 8.25 22.70 -15.80
C SER A 2 7.09 21.90 -15.17
N PHE A 3 6.36 22.50 -14.23
CA PHE A 3 5.17 21.87 -13.62
C PHE A 3 4.11 21.49 -14.67
N THR A 4 3.95 22.33 -15.69
CA THR A 4 3.12 22.08 -16.87
C THR A 4 3.57 20.88 -17.69
N ASP A 5 4.89 20.64 -17.82
CA ASP A 5 5.42 19.45 -18.50
C ASP A 5 5.14 18.15 -17.72
N ARG A 6 4.96 18.25 -16.39
CA ARG A 6 4.61 17.10 -15.52
C ARG A 6 3.15 16.69 -15.69
N ILE A 7 2.26 17.66 -15.90
CA ILE A 7 0.83 17.41 -16.16
C ILE A 7 0.62 16.88 -17.59
N ALA A 8 1.37 17.39 -18.57
CA ALA A 8 1.26 16.93 -19.96
C ALA A 8 1.64 15.44 -20.10
N LYS A 9 2.66 14.98 -19.37
CA LYS A 9 3.04 13.55 -19.32
C LYS A 9 2.02 12.66 -18.60
N GLN A 10 1.15 13.23 -17.78
CA GLN A 10 0.07 12.54 -17.08
C GLN A 10 -1.06 12.13 -18.03
N ASN A 11 -1.18 12.80 -19.19
CA ASN A 11 -2.26 12.63 -20.16
C ASN A 11 -1.96 11.64 -21.31
N GLU A 12 -0.77 11.04 -21.36
CA GLU A 12 -0.39 10.03 -22.37
C GLU A 12 -0.34 8.61 -21.78
N MET A 13 -1.39 8.20 -21.04
CA MET A 13 -1.56 6.81 -20.60
C MET A 13 -2.94 6.26 -20.98
N PRO A 14 -3.01 4.97 -21.39
CA PRO A 14 -4.21 4.36 -21.93
C PRO A 14 -5.27 4.17 -20.84
N ASP A 15 -6.53 4.45 -21.23
CA ASP A 15 -7.79 4.26 -20.49
C ASP A 15 -7.83 4.75 -19.03
N ASN A 16 -8.54 5.85 -18.81
CA ASN A 16 -8.72 6.55 -17.54
C ASN A 16 -9.61 5.78 -16.52
N SER A 17 -9.79 4.46 -16.70
CA SER A 17 -10.72 3.62 -15.93
C SER A 17 -10.08 2.90 -14.73
N ILE A 18 -8.74 2.84 -14.58
CA ILE A 18 -8.12 2.18 -13.40
C ILE A 18 -6.85 2.93 -12.93
N ILE A 19 -6.99 4.18 -12.47
CA ILE A 19 -5.93 4.80 -11.65
C ILE A 19 -5.87 4.02 -10.32
N PRO A 20 -4.72 3.44 -9.91
CA PRO A 20 -4.59 2.75 -8.64
C PRO A 20 -4.93 3.67 -7.45
N PRO A 21 -5.52 3.18 -6.35
CA PRO A 21 -5.87 4.02 -5.19
C PRO A 21 -4.71 4.90 -4.69
N ALA A 22 -3.49 4.34 -4.66
CA ALA A 22 -2.27 5.06 -4.30
C ALA A 22 -2.03 6.33 -5.14
N PHE A 23 -2.47 6.34 -6.40
CA PHE A 23 -2.25 7.44 -7.35
C PHE A 23 -3.48 8.32 -7.55
N LYS A 24 -4.63 7.97 -6.97
CA LYS A 24 -5.79 8.87 -6.90
C LYS A 24 -5.58 10.00 -5.90
N GLN A 25 -4.73 9.77 -4.89
CA GLN A 25 -4.43 10.77 -3.88
C GLN A 25 -3.54 11.88 -4.45
N THR A 26 -4.03 13.12 -4.40
CA THR A 26 -3.29 14.31 -4.86
C THR A 26 -2.89 15.24 -3.72
N GLU A 27 -3.48 15.09 -2.54
CA GLU A 27 -3.14 15.86 -1.34
C GLU A 27 -2.46 14.97 -0.29
N PHE A 28 -1.50 15.48 0.45
CA PHE A 28 -0.83 14.71 1.51
C PHE A 28 -0.64 15.60 2.73
N ALA A 29 -0.70 15.02 3.92
CA ALA A 29 -0.35 15.72 5.15
C ALA A 29 1.17 15.76 5.32
N SER A 30 1.85 14.68 4.91
CA SER A 30 3.30 14.61 4.87
C SER A 30 3.89 15.51 3.78
N SER A 31 5.09 16.02 4.01
CA SER A 31 5.87 16.67 2.95
C SER A 31 6.39 15.63 1.96
N TYR A 32 6.68 16.07 0.72
CA TYR A 32 7.31 15.20 -0.27
C TYR A 32 8.67 14.69 0.24
N GLU A 33 9.45 15.55 0.91
CA GLU A 33 10.75 15.22 1.52
C GLU A 33 10.63 14.12 2.58
N SER A 34 9.53 14.10 3.34
CA SER A 34 9.27 13.06 4.33
C SER A 34 8.96 11.72 3.66
N ARG A 35 8.16 11.73 2.58
CA ARG A 35 7.84 10.51 1.82
C ARG A 35 9.06 9.98 1.09
N ILE A 36 9.80 10.82 0.36
CA ILE A 36 11.00 10.40 -0.37
C ILE A 36 12.05 9.82 0.58
N GLY A 37 12.17 10.37 1.80
CA GLY A 37 13.05 9.87 2.85
C GLY A 37 12.79 8.42 3.26
N GLN A 38 11.57 7.91 3.05
CA GLN A 38 11.18 6.54 3.35
C GLN A 38 11.23 5.60 2.14
N THR A 39 11.43 6.13 0.92
CA THR A 39 11.63 5.30 -0.28
C THR A 39 13.01 4.64 -0.30
N PRO A 40 13.22 3.54 -1.05
CA PRO A 40 14.55 2.97 -1.21
C PRO A 40 15.58 4.01 -1.63
N ALA A 41 16.67 4.12 -0.87
CA ALA A 41 17.78 5.01 -1.20
C ALA A 41 18.56 4.52 -2.42
N ASP A 42 19.30 5.40 -3.08
CA ASP A 42 20.12 5.02 -4.23
C ASP A 42 21.20 3.97 -3.85
N THR A 43 21.64 4.01 -2.59
CA THR A 43 22.56 3.05 -1.96
C THR A 43 21.91 1.72 -1.56
N ASN A 44 20.58 1.56 -1.71
CA ASN A 44 19.90 0.30 -1.39
C ASN A 44 20.50 -0.85 -2.22
N PRO A 45 20.92 -1.97 -1.60
CA PRO A 45 21.60 -3.04 -2.33
C PRO A 45 20.65 -3.92 -3.16
N THR A 46 19.35 -3.92 -2.85
CA THR A 46 18.37 -4.88 -3.39
C THR A 46 17.54 -4.30 -4.53
N VAL A 47 17.15 -3.03 -4.44
CA VAL A 47 16.30 -2.36 -5.44
C VAL A 47 16.84 -0.98 -5.83
N GLY A 48 16.45 -0.50 -6.99
CA GLY A 48 16.82 0.82 -7.50
C GLY A 48 15.83 1.36 -8.53
N PHE A 49 15.80 2.68 -8.70
CA PHE A 49 14.89 3.35 -9.63
C PHE A 49 15.48 3.40 -11.04
N LYS A 50 14.66 3.12 -12.07
CA LYS A 50 15.04 3.31 -13.49
C LYS A 50 14.96 4.77 -13.96
N GLY A 51 14.62 5.70 -13.07
CA GLY A 51 14.50 7.12 -13.34
C GLY A 51 14.59 7.92 -12.04
N ILE A 52 13.79 8.98 -11.94
CA ILE A 52 13.77 9.82 -10.74
C ILE A 52 13.27 8.99 -9.54
N ARG A 53 14.06 8.97 -8.46
CA ARG A 53 13.68 8.33 -7.19
C ARG A 53 12.33 8.85 -6.72
N GLY A 54 11.41 7.95 -6.39
CA GLY A 54 10.05 8.28 -5.94
C GLY A 54 9.06 8.69 -7.04
N GLU A 55 9.50 8.78 -8.31
CA GLU A 55 8.67 9.20 -9.44
C GLU A 55 8.84 8.28 -10.67
N SER A 56 9.31 7.06 -10.45
CA SER A 56 9.58 6.10 -11.52
C SER A 56 9.51 4.66 -11.02
N LEU A 57 9.70 3.71 -11.92
CA LEU A 57 9.72 2.29 -11.63
C LEU A 57 10.94 1.92 -10.78
N CYS A 58 10.70 1.32 -9.61
CA CYS A 58 11.70 0.73 -8.74
C CYS A 58 11.80 -0.78 -9.04
N ILE A 59 12.98 -1.24 -9.44
CA ILE A 59 13.24 -2.63 -9.87
C ILE A 59 14.28 -3.31 -9.00
N LEU A 60 14.36 -4.64 -9.07
CA LEU A 60 15.44 -5.42 -8.46
C LEU A 60 16.79 -5.11 -9.11
N LYS A 61 17.83 -4.95 -8.29
CA LYS A 61 19.23 -4.89 -8.72
C LYS A 61 19.77 -6.31 -8.95
N PRO A 62 20.70 -6.51 -9.89
CA PRO A 62 21.42 -7.78 -10.02
C PRO A 62 22.42 -8.00 -8.87
N PRO A 63 22.56 -9.23 -8.34
CA PRO A 63 21.69 -10.39 -8.56
C PRO A 63 20.34 -10.21 -7.84
N PRO A 64 19.22 -10.61 -8.45
CA PRO A 64 17.89 -10.39 -7.88
C PRO A 64 17.66 -11.26 -6.63
N ASP A 65 16.97 -10.72 -5.63
CA ASP A 65 16.35 -11.52 -4.57
C ASP A 65 15.28 -12.43 -5.20
N THR A 66 15.44 -13.74 -5.07
CA THR A 66 14.62 -14.74 -5.76
C THR A 66 13.16 -14.74 -5.32
N GLU A 67 12.90 -14.49 -4.03
CA GLU A 67 11.53 -14.46 -3.49
C GLU A 67 10.78 -13.24 -4.03
N ILE A 68 11.44 -12.08 -4.06
CA ILE A 68 10.84 -10.86 -4.61
C ILE A 68 10.62 -11.01 -6.12
N LYS A 69 11.61 -11.54 -6.84
CA LYS A 69 11.49 -11.74 -8.28
C LYS A 69 10.29 -12.62 -8.61
N GLN A 70 10.12 -13.74 -7.90
CA GLN A 70 8.98 -14.63 -8.10
C GLN A 70 7.65 -13.90 -7.91
N ILE A 71 7.51 -13.10 -6.85
CA ILE A 71 6.28 -12.33 -6.60
C ILE A 71 6.00 -11.34 -7.73
N LEU A 72 7.03 -10.63 -8.22
CA LEU A 72 6.89 -9.67 -9.33
C LEU A 72 6.50 -10.39 -10.64
N ASP A 73 7.15 -11.51 -10.94
CA ASP A 73 6.86 -12.34 -12.12
C ASP A 73 5.43 -12.89 -12.08
N GLU A 74 4.98 -13.43 -10.93
CA GLU A 74 3.61 -13.94 -10.73
C GLU A 74 2.55 -12.82 -10.86
N SER A 75 2.92 -11.59 -10.53
CA SER A 75 2.10 -10.39 -10.71
C SER A 75 2.20 -9.79 -12.12
N GLY A 76 3.06 -10.31 -12.99
CA GLY A 76 3.26 -9.81 -14.36
C GLY A 76 3.86 -8.42 -14.43
N ILE A 77 4.68 -8.01 -13.45
CA ILE A 77 5.30 -6.68 -13.38
C ILE A 77 6.82 -6.79 -13.22
N ASP A 78 7.56 -5.81 -13.73
CA ASP A 78 9.03 -5.76 -13.61
C ASP A 78 9.53 -5.10 -12.31
N GLY A 79 8.64 -4.46 -11.56
CA GLY A 79 8.96 -3.66 -10.39
C GLY A 79 7.75 -2.91 -9.86
N ILE A 80 7.98 -2.04 -8.87
CA ILE A 80 6.93 -1.23 -8.25
C ILE A 80 7.02 0.20 -8.77
N GLU A 81 5.92 0.70 -9.32
CA GLU A 81 5.83 2.09 -9.75
C GLU A 81 5.66 3.01 -8.53
N TYR A 82 6.40 4.11 -8.54
CA TYR A 82 6.24 5.21 -7.58
C TYR A 82 5.80 6.49 -8.26
N ARG A 83 4.90 7.23 -7.62
CA ARG A 83 4.54 8.60 -7.95
C ARG A 83 4.35 9.39 -6.65
N ASN A 84 4.78 10.64 -6.59
CA ASN A 84 4.76 11.44 -5.36
C ASN A 84 5.45 10.74 -4.17
N ALA A 85 6.46 9.90 -4.44
CA ALA A 85 7.13 9.03 -3.47
C ALA A 85 6.22 7.99 -2.77
N VAL A 86 5.07 7.65 -3.38
CA VAL A 86 4.14 6.61 -2.92
C VAL A 86 4.19 5.40 -3.85
N PRO A 87 4.35 4.16 -3.34
CA PRO A 87 4.36 2.96 -4.16
C PRO A 87 2.95 2.51 -4.55
N ASN A 88 2.83 1.92 -5.75
CA ASN A 88 1.65 1.17 -6.14
C ASN A 88 1.84 -0.33 -5.90
N PHE A 89 1.33 -0.85 -4.78
CA PHE A 89 1.34 -2.29 -4.50
C PHE A 89 0.13 -3.06 -5.01
N LEU A 90 -0.86 -2.40 -5.61
CA LEU A 90 -2.09 -3.04 -6.08
C LEU A 90 -1.83 -4.30 -6.96
N PRO A 91 -0.86 -4.29 -7.91
CA PRO A 91 -0.59 -5.48 -8.72
C PRO A 91 -0.10 -6.71 -7.93
N THR A 92 0.45 -6.50 -6.73
CA THR A 92 0.92 -7.56 -5.83
C THR A 92 -0.08 -7.87 -4.70
N ALA A 93 -1.14 -7.07 -4.56
CA ALA A 93 -2.11 -7.21 -3.50
C ALA A 93 -3.00 -8.44 -3.72
N LYS A 94 -3.23 -9.21 -2.65
CA LYS A 94 -4.16 -10.35 -2.63
C LYS A 94 -5.59 -9.91 -2.33
N ALA A 95 -5.77 -8.80 -1.64
CA ALA A 95 -7.06 -8.19 -1.34
C ALA A 95 -6.91 -6.69 -1.09
N GLN A 96 -8.03 -5.97 -1.17
CA GLN A 96 -8.15 -4.58 -0.79
C GLN A 96 -9.50 -4.38 -0.09
N VAL A 97 -9.48 -3.66 1.02
CA VAL A 97 -10.68 -3.26 1.76
C VAL A 97 -10.60 -1.79 2.16
N GLU A 98 -11.74 -1.19 2.46
CA GLU A 98 -11.82 0.09 3.15
C GLU A 98 -12.12 -0.16 4.63
N ILE A 99 -11.36 0.50 5.51
CA ILE A 99 -11.61 0.49 6.96
C ILE A 99 -12.40 1.74 7.36
N ASP A 100 -13.08 1.68 8.51
CA ASP A 100 -13.99 2.75 8.91
C ASP A 100 -13.22 3.99 9.40
N TYR A 101 -12.04 3.77 9.98
CA TYR A 101 -11.09 4.80 10.38
C TYR A 101 -9.67 4.24 10.43
N MET A 102 -8.67 5.10 10.25
CA MET A 102 -7.26 4.74 10.38
C MET A 102 -6.64 5.47 11.57
N LEU A 103 -6.02 4.70 12.48
CA LEU A 103 -5.31 5.24 13.63
C LEU A 103 -3.83 5.45 13.32
N GLY A 104 -3.32 6.61 13.75
CA GLY A 104 -1.90 6.94 13.81
C GLY A 104 -1.29 6.62 15.17
N ASN A 105 0.00 6.88 15.31
CA ASN A 105 0.78 6.63 16.52
C ASN A 105 0.90 7.88 17.43
N ASP A 106 0.24 8.99 17.08
CA ASP A 106 0.40 10.31 17.71
C ASP A 106 -0.40 10.43 19.02
N ASP A 107 0.05 9.68 20.03
CA ASP A 107 0.12 10.04 21.45
C ASP A 107 0.67 8.81 22.19
N SER A 108 1.72 8.99 22.98
CA SER A 108 2.61 7.97 23.57
C SER A 108 1.99 7.00 24.60
N LYS A 109 0.81 6.42 24.32
CA LYS A 109 0.18 5.35 25.13
C LYS A 109 -0.24 4.11 24.34
N LEU A 110 -0.39 4.20 23.02
CA LEU A 110 -0.90 3.09 22.21
C LEU A 110 0.21 2.27 21.50
N GLY A 111 1.35 2.86 21.13
CA GLY A 111 2.45 2.11 20.51
C GLY A 111 1.97 1.30 19.29
N SER A 112 2.32 0.01 19.21
CA SER A 112 1.87 -0.89 18.14
C SER A 112 0.34 -1.13 18.09
N LYS A 113 -0.42 -0.70 19.11
CA LYS A 113 -1.87 -0.96 19.21
C LYS A 113 -2.68 -0.27 18.12
N ALA A 114 -2.25 0.90 17.64
CA ALA A 114 -2.94 1.59 16.54
C ALA A 114 -2.93 0.75 15.25
N ARG A 115 -1.75 0.19 14.92
CA ARG A 115 -1.60 -0.74 13.79
C ARG A 115 -2.43 -2.01 14.00
N ASP A 116 -2.41 -2.57 15.20
CA ASP A 116 -3.20 -3.78 15.51
C ASP A 116 -4.70 -3.55 15.32
N GLU A 117 -5.22 -2.37 15.67
CA GLU A 117 -6.63 -2.00 15.47
C GLU A 117 -6.97 -1.82 13.98
N ASN A 118 -6.14 -1.12 13.21
CA ASN A 118 -6.30 -1.01 11.75
C ASN A 118 -6.33 -2.40 11.10
N PHE A 119 -5.46 -3.31 11.56
CA PHE A 119 -5.38 -4.69 11.07
C PHE A 119 -6.62 -5.50 11.46
N ALA A 120 -7.14 -5.31 12.68
CA ALA A 120 -8.34 -6.00 13.14
C ALA A 120 -9.56 -5.60 12.30
N GLN A 121 -9.72 -4.30 12.01
CA GLN A 121 -10.76 -3.82 11.09
C GLN A 121 -10.62 -4.48 9.71
N ALA A 122 -9.41 -4.48 9.13
CA ALA A 122 -9.17 -5.07 7.83
C ALA A 122 -9.45 -6.59 7.79
N ASP A 123 -9.09 -7.31 8.84
CA ASP A 123 -9.38 -8.73 9.00
C ASP A 123 -10.91 -8.99 9.04
N ILE A 124 -11.68 -8.14 9.73
CA ILE A 124 -13.16 -8.22 9.75
C ILE A 124 -13.75 -7.93 8.37
N LYS A 125 -13.30 -6.87 7.70
CA LYS A 125 -13.83 -6.47 6.38
C LYS A 125 -13.53 -7.52 5.31
N LEU A 126 -12.32 -8.10 5.30
CA LEU A 126 -11.99 -9.17 4.36
C LEU A 126 -12.78 -10.45 4.68
N ALA A 127 -12.92 -10.84 5.94
CA ALA A 127 -13.74 -12.00 6.31
C ALA A 127 -15.18 -11.86 5.79
N LYS A 128 -15.78 -10.67 5.92
CA LYS A 128 -17.10 -10.36 5.35
C LYS A 128 -17.10 -10.51 3.82
N GLN A 129 -16.15 -9.89 3.12
CA GLN A 129 -16.05 -10.01 1.66
C GLN A 129 -15.91 -11.46 1.17
N LEU A 130 -15.13 -12.29 1.87
CA LEU A 130 -14.98 -13.70 1.53
C LEU A 130 -16.26 -14.50 1.81
N ASN A 131 -16.96 -14.21 2.91
CA ASN A 131 -18.24 -14.87 3.21
C ASN A 131 -19.33 -14.50 2.20
N ASP A 132 -19.31 -13.26 1.70
CA ASP A 132 -20.27 -12.78 0.68
C ASP A 132 -19.95 -13.32 -0.73
N SER A 133 -18.78 -13.95 -0.94
CA SER A 133 -18.33 -14.43 -2.26
C SER A 133 -17.61 -15.78 -2.19
N PRO A 134 -18.31 -16.90 -2.47
CA PRO A 134 -17.71 -18.23 -2.51
C PRO A 134 -16.52 -18.34 -3.48
N LYS A 135 -16.59 -17.66 -4.63
CA LYS A 135 -15.51 -17.63 -5.62
C LYS A 135 -14.26 -16.96 -5.07
N LEU A 136 -14.42 -15.83 -4.37
CA LEU A 136 -13.28 -15.14 -3.76
C LEU A 136 -12.72 -15.96 -2.60
N ALA A 137 -13.56 -16.53 -1.74
CA ALA A 137 -13.11 -17.43 -0.68
C ALA A 137 -12.26 -18.59 -1.21
N GLN A 138 -12.67 -19.19 -2.34
CA GLN A 138 -11.91 -20.28 -2.98
C GLN A 138 -10.51 -19.84 -3.43
N GLN A 139 -10.34 -18.60 -3.92
CA GLN A 139 -9.01 -18.07 -4.29
C GLN A 139 -8.07 -17.95 -3.07
N PHE A 140 -8.64 -17.79 -1.88
CA PHE A 140 -7.92 -17.83 -0.60
C PHE A 140 -7.75 -19.24 -0.03
N GLY A 141 -8.25 -20.28 -0.74
CA GLY A 141 -8.28 -21.66 -0.22
C GLY A 141 -9.22 -21.83 0.97
N MET A 142 -10.27 -20.99 1.07
CA MET A 142 -11.24 -20.97 2.16
C MET A 142 -12.65 -21.34 1.66
N LYS A 143 -13.51 -21.75 2.60
CA LYS A 143 -14.95 -21.95 2.37
C LYS A 143 -15.71 -20.75 2.93
N SER A 144 -16.54 -20.11 2.10
CA SER A 144 -17.39 -18.98 2.52
C SER A 144 -18.50 -19.41 3.49
N GLY A 145 -18.96 -18.46 4.31
CA GLY A 145 -20.13 -18.58 5.20
C GLY A 145 -19.79 -18.48 6.69
N GLU A 146 -18.59 -18.93 7.08
CA GLU A 146 -18.16 -19.00 8.49
C GLU A 146 -16.77 -18.43 8.74
N ILE A 147 -16.18 -17.73 7.77
CA ILE A 147 -14.84 -17.14 7.89
C ILE A 147 -14.88 -16.03 8.94
N LYS A 148 -13.98 -16.09 9.92
CA LYS A 148 -13.85 -15.08 10.99
C LYS A 148 -12.59 -14.25 10.77
N ALA A 149 -12.52 -13.09 11.42
CA ALA A 149 -11.34 -12.23 11.38
C ALA A 149 -10.06 -12.96 11.85
N ILE A 150 -10.17 -13.88 12.81
CA ILE A 150 -9.03 -14.69 13.27
C ILE A 150 -8.49 -15.63 12.17
N ASP A 151 -9.36 -16.13 11.28
CA ASP A 151 -8.95 -16.97 10.15
C ASP A 151 -8.15 -16.16 9.15
N ILE A 152 -8.56 -14.91 8.90
CA ILE A 152 -7.79 -13.96 8.08
C ILE A 152 -6.44 -13.67 8.72
N LYS A 153 -6.40 -13.33 10.01
CA LYS A 153 -5.14 -13.09 10.74
C LYS A 153 -4.18 -14.28 10.64
N ASN A 154 -4.69 -15.50 10.79
CA ASN A 154 -3.90 -16.72 10.66
C ASN A 154 -3.43 -16.96 9.23
N TYR A 155 -4.30 -16.72 8.24
CA TYR A 155 -3.96 -16.78 6.83
C TYR A 155 -2.81 -15.82 6.48
N ARG A 156 -2.86 -14.58 6.96
CA ARG A 156 -1.79 -13.60 6.74
C ARG A 156 -0.45 -14.09 7.28
N LYS A 157 -0.43 -14.59 8.52
CA LYS A 157 0.79 -15.12 9.14
C LYS A 157 1.35 -16.33 8.36
N LYS A 158 0.48 -17.29 8.02
CA LYS A 158 0.87 -18.50 7.28
C LYS A 158 1.46 -18.17 5.89
N ASN A 159 0.88 -17.18 5.21
CA ASN A 159 1.27 -16.79 3.86
C ASN A 159 2.24 -15.59 3.81
N LYS A 160 2.80 -15.19 4.96
CA LYS A 160 3.74 -14.06 5.09
C LYS A 160 3.20 -12.74 4.49
N LEU A 161 1.93 -12.46 4.69
CA LEU A 161 1.27 -11.23 4.20
C LEU A 161 1.12 -10.19 5.32
N THR A 162 1.12 -8.92 4.95
CA THR A 162 0.82 -7.78 5.82
C THR A 162 -0.28 -6.94 5.21
N TRP A 163 -1.04 -6.26 6.06
CA TRP A 163 -1.83 -5.13 5.62
C TRP A 163 -0.91 -3.92 5.39
N HIS A 164 -1.11 -3.24 4.27
CA HIS A 164 -0.49 -1.98 3.87
C HIS A 164 -1.55 -0.88 3.93
N GLU A 165 -1.40 0.02 4.90
CA GLU A 165 -2.21 1.22 5.03
C GLU A 165 -1.86 2.23 3.93
N VAL A 166 -2.77 2.50 3.00
CA VAL A 166 -2.53 3.42 1.87
C VAL A 166 -2.64 4.89 2.33
N ASN A 167 -1.93 5.80 1.66
CA ASN A 167 -1.85 7.23 2.01
C ASN A 167 -3.20 7.99 1.97
N ASP A 168 -4.26 7.41 1.41
CA ASP A 168 -5.61 8.00 1.47
C ASP A 168 -6.28 7.87 2.85
N CYS A 169 -5.60 7.22 3.81
CA CYS A 169 -6.05 6.99 5.18
C CYS A 169 -7.36 6.19 5.30
N LYS A 170 -7.75 5.47 4.24
CA LYS A 170 -9.01 4.72 4.17
C LYS A 170 -8.83 3.34 3.58
N THR A 171 -8.04 3.23 2.51
CA THR A 171 -7.77 1.98 1.82
C THR A 171 -6.67 1.22 2.56
N ILE A 172 -6.85 -0.10 2.68
CA ILE A 172 -5.83 -1.01 3.18
C ILE A 172 -5.72 -2.23 2.25
N GLN A 173 -4.48 -2.60 1.92
CA GLN A 173 -4.19 -3.65 0.93
C GLN A 173 -3.47 -4.82 1.58
N LEU A 174 -3.90 -6.05 1.29
CA LEU A 174 -3.22 -7.25 1.75
C LEU A 174 -2.08 -7.58 0.79
N VAL A 175 -0.84 -7.35 1.18
CA VAL A 175 0.33 -7.48 0.30
C VAL A 175 1.38 -8.44 0.89
N PRO A 176 2.27 -9.03 0.07
CA PRO A 176 3.41 -9.78 0.59
C PRO A 176 4.30 -8.93 1.48
N SER A 177 4.61 -9.43 2.69
CA SER A 177 5.41 -8.67 3.67
C SER A 177 6.79 -8.28 3.14
N LYS A 178 7.38 -9.13 2.29
CA LYS A 178 8.68 -8.90 1.66
C LYS A 178 8.63 -7.74 0.65
N ILE A 179 7.56 -7.64 -0.15
CA ILE A 179 7.33 -6.49 -1.05
C ILE A 179 7.21 -5.21 -0.22
N ASN A 180 6.31 -5.22 0.77
CA ASN A 180 6.04 -4.05 1.61
C ASN A 180 7.29 -3.51 2.32
N SER A 181 8.18 -4.39 2.79
CA SER A 181 9.39 -3.98 3.50
C SER A 181 10.54 -3.59 2.57
N THR A 182 10.66 -4.21 1.40
CA THR A 182 11.75 -3.93 0.45
C THR A 182 11.53 -2.62 -0.28
N PHE A 183 10.29 -2.38 -0.70
CA PHE A 183 9.86 -1.17 -1.38
C PHE A 183 9.41 -0.15 -0.33
N GLY A 184 10.39 0.42 0.40
CA GLY A 184 10.15 1.38 1.47
C GLY A 184 9.22 2.54 1.06
N HIS A 185 8.46 3.04 2.03
CA HIS A 185 7.48 4.10 1.82
C HIS A 185 6.98 4.69 3.15
N LEU A 186 6.38 5.88 3.05
CA LEU A 186 5.53 6.45 4.09
C LEU A 186 4.07 6.13 3.70
N GLY A 187 3.40 5.27 4.46
CA GLY A 187 2.00 4.88 4.22
C GLY A 187 0.98 5.71 5.01
N GLY A 188 -0.27 5.28 5.03
CA GLY A 188 -1.40 5.95 5.66
C GLY A 188 -1.18 6.35 7.11
N ILE A 189 -0.59 5.47 7.95
CA ILE A 189 -0.23 5.81 9.34
C ILE A 189 0.70 7.04 9.40
N GLY A 190 1.65 7.14 8.46
CA GLY A 190 2.54 8.29 8.37
C GLY A 190 1.80 9.58 8.04
N GLU A 191 0.78 9.52 7.19
CA GLU A 191 -0.10 10.65 6.89
C GLU A 191 -0.93 11.07 8.11
N ILE A 192 -1.45 10.12 8.89
CA ILE A 192 -2.15 10.43 10.15
C ILE A 192 -1.24 11.21 11.09
N ASN A 193 -0.02 10.71 11.30
CA ASN A 193 0.96 11.34 12.19
C ASN A 193 1.40 12.72 11.67
N ALA A 194 1.39 12.91 10.35
CA ALA A 194 1.63 14.22 9.74
C ALA A 194 0.44 15.18 9.85
N GLY A 195 -0.72 14.72 10.32
CA GLY A 195 -1.89 15.55 10.59
C GLY A 195 -3.03 15.41 9.58
N ALA A 196 -3.17 14.28 8.88
CA ALA A 196 -4.23 14.07 7.89
C ALA A 196 -5.66 14.34 8.41
N PHE A 197 -5.94 14.03 9.68
CA PHE A 197 -7.24 14.28 10.34
C PHE A 197 -7.25 15.50 11.29
N LYS A 198 -6.22 16.34 11.27
CA LYS A 198 -6.28 17.63 12.00
C LYS A 198 -7.22 18.58 11.25
N THR A 199 -7.78 19.58 11.93
CA THR A 199 -8.64 20.59 11.30
C THR A 199 -7.94 21.21 10.08
N GLY A 200 -8.55 21.10 8.90
CA GLY A 200 -7.97 21.54 7.62
C GLY A 200 -7.12 20.50 6.87
N GLY A 201 -6.87 19.33 7.47
CA GLY A 201 -6.21 18.18 6.85
C GLY A 201 -7.07 17.52 5.77
N PHE A 202 -6.43 16.86 4.80
CA PHE A 202 -7.10 16.36 3.60
C PHE A 202 -8.18 15.31 3.92
N ALA A 203 -8.00 14.50 4.98
CA ALA A 203 -8.94 13.46 5.36
C ALA A 203 -10.17 14.02 6.12
N CYS A 204 -10.17 15.32 6.45
CA CYS A 204 -11.30 16.04 7.05
C CYS A 204 -12.01 16.99 6.06
N LYS A 205 -11.54 17.11 4.81
CA LYS A 205 -12.24 17.89 3.77
C LYS A 205 -13.38 17.03 3.23
N ALA A 206 -14.61 17.43 3.53
CA ALA A 206 -15.84 16.79 3.04
C ALA A 206 -16.01 16.96 1.53
#